data_AF-A0A958HNJ4-F1
#
_entry.id   AF-A0A958HNJ4-F1
#
_cell.length_a   1.000
_cell.length_b   1.000
_cell.length_c   1.000
_cell.angle_alpha   90.00
_cell.angle_beta   90.00
_cell.angle_gamma   90.00
#
_symmetry.space_group_name_H-M   'P 1'
#
loop_
_entity.id
_entity.type
_entity.pdbx_description
1 polymer ?
#
loop_
_entity_poly.entity_id
_entity_poly.type
_entity_poly.pdbx_seq_one_letter_code
_entity_poly.pdbx_strand_id
1 'polypeptide(L)'
;MKRRIFLLLTLALLASFVLAACGGAAEPTAAPAAAPAAEEPTMAAEEPTMAAEEPTMAAEEPTEEAMAEEPMEDHGDMTSVGASAEGAASVGLTCLADAYNGQMQGTVVSMTGPFTDEDQVKFESSVKPFEDATGIDIQYEGSKEFEASIGVRMEAGDAPD
;
A
#
# COMPACT_ATOMS: atom_id res chain seq x y z
N MET A 1 37.07 31.15 -28.09
CA MET A 1 35.88 31.39 -28.93
C MET A 1 35.05 30.12 -29.17
N LYS A 2 35.65 28.98 -29.53
CA LYS A 2 34.96 27.70 -29.79
C LYS A 2 34.06 27.20 -28.65
N ARG A 3 34.48 27.32 -27.38
CA ARG A 3 33.66 26.93 -26.21
C ARG A 3 32.42 27.82 -26.01
N ARG A 4 32.54 29.14 -26.27
CA ARG A 4 31.40 30.07 -26.19
C ARG A 4 30.42 29.86 -27.34
N ILE A 5 30.94 29.53 -28.54
CA ILE A 5 30.12 29.16 -29.70
C ILE A 5 29.38 27.85 -29.44
N PHE A 6 30.04 26.84 -28.87
CA PHE A 6 29.40 25.57 -28.52
C PHE A 6 28.30 25.75 -27.46
N LEU A 7 28.55 26.61 -26.45
CA LEU A 7 27.58 26.91 -25.39
C LEU A 7 26.36 27.69 -25.94
N LEU A 8 26.57 28.60 -26.89
CA LEU A 8 25.49 29.30 -27.58
C LEU A 8 24.69 28.37 -28.50
N LEU A 9 25.33 27.42 -29.18
CA LEU A 9 24.66 26.42 -30.01
C LEU A 9 23.81 25.45 -29.19
N THR A 10 24.30 24.98 -28.04
CA THR A 10 23.52 24.12 -27.13
C THR A 10 22.33 24.87 -26.54
N LEU A 11 22.49 26.14 -26.19
CA LEU A 11 21.41 26.98 -25.68
C LEU A 11 20.33 27.23 -26.75
N ALA A 12 20.74 27.48 -28.00
CA ALA A 12 19.82 27.66 -29.12
C ALA A 12 19.02 26.38 -29.42
N LEU A 13 19.66 25.20 -29.34
CA LEU A 13 18.99 23.91 -29.54
C LEU A 13 17.96 23.63 -28.43
N LEU A 14 18.30 23.90 -27.17
CA LEU A 14 17.38 23.75 -26.04
C LEU A 14 16.19 24.73 -26.12
N ALA A 15 16.42 25.98 -26.49
CA ALA A 15 15.35 26.96 -26.69
C ALA A 15 14.39 26.55 -27.83
N SER A 16 14.91 25.91 -28.88
CA SER A 16 14.10 25.40 -30.00
C SER A 16 13.17 24.27 -29.55
N PHE A 17 13.62 23.42 -28.62
CA PHE A 17 12.82 22.31 -28.10
C PHE A 17 11.68 22.76 -27.19
N VAL A 18 11.88 23.86 -26.44
CA VAL A 18 10.85 24.45 -25.56
C VAL A 18 9.72 25.12 -26.35
N LEU A 19 10.01 25.71 -27.52
CA LEU A 19 8.98 26.36 -28.34
C LEU A 19 8.05 25.37 -29.05
N ALA A 20 8.48 24.13 -29.30
CA ALA A 20 7.66 23.09 -29.93
C ALA A 20 6.63 22.45 -28.98
N ALA A 21 6.77 22.66 -27.66
CA ALA A 21 5.93 22.03 -26.64
C ALA A 21 4.71 22.87 -26.22
N CYS A 22 4.52 24.08 -26.77
CA CYS A 22 3.39 24.96 -26.42
C CYS A 22 2.61 25.41 -27.66
N GLY A 23 2.24 24.44 -28.52
CA GLY A 23 1.49 24.67 -29.76
C GLY A 23 0.30 23.73 -29.96
N GLY A 24 -0.23 23.14 -28.89
CA GLY A 24 -1.40 22.23 -28.94
C GLY A 24 -2.65 22.91 -28.39
N ALA A 25 -3.45 23.52 -29.29
CA ALA A 25 -4.80 23.95 -28.98
C ALA A 25 -5.73 22.72 -28.95
N ALA A 26 -6.43 22.52 -27.84
CA ALA A 26 -7.57 21.62 -27.74
C ALA A 26 -8.56 22.18 -26.71
N GLU A 27 -9.63 22.81 -27.18
CA GLU A 27 -10.89 22.83 -26.45
C GLU A 27 -11.49 21.42 -26.49
N PRO A 28 -12.21 21.01 -25.43
CA PRO A 28 -13.61 20.68 -25.70
C PRO A 28 -14.58 21.15 -24.60
N THR A 29 -15.70 21.68 -25.10
CA THR A 29 -17.05 21.22 -24.79
C THR A 29 -17.58 21.43 -23.36
N ALA A 30 -18.40 22.47 -23.26
CA ALA A 30 -19.46 22.58 -22.28
C ALA A 30 -20.42 21.37 -22.34
N ALA A 31 -20.73 20.81 -21.18
CA ALA A 31 -21.87 19.91 -20.99
C ALA A 31 -22.86 20.52 -19.97
N PRO A 32 -24.16 20.28 -20.13
CA PRO A 32 -25.21 21.19 -19.69
C PRO A 32 -25.70 20.94 -18.26
N ALA A 33 -26.39 21.96 -17.75
CA ALA A 33 -27.14 21.98 -16.51
C ALA A 33 -28.08 20.77 -16.32
N ALA A 34 -28.13 20.26 -15.10
CA ALA A 34 -29.24 19.44 -14.60
C ALA A 34 -29.52 19.77 -13.13
N ALA A 35 -30.65 20.42 -12.89
CA ALA A 35 -31.46 20.41 -11.68
C ALA A 35 -32.92 20.63 -12.14
N PRO A 36 -33.98 20.18 -11.43
CA PRO A 36 -34.02 19.82 -10.00
C PRO A 36 -34.86 18.57 -9.63
N ALA A 37 -34.76 18.21 -8.33
CA ALA A 37 -35.77 17.73 -7.37
C ALA A 37 -36.95 16.79 -7.78
N ALA A 38 -37.06 15.68 -7.05
CA ALA A 38 -38.31 15.09 -6.52
C ALA A 38 -37.92 14.21 -5.33
N GLU A 39 -38.21 14.61 -4.08
CA GLU A 39 -39.36 14.17 -3.28
C GLU A 39 -39.35 12.67 -2.94
N GLU A 40 -39.01 12.33 -1.70
CA GLU A 40 -39.64 11.20 -1.00
C GLU A 40 -39.91 11.57 0.48
N PRO A 41 -41.02 11.08 1.06
CA PRO A 41 -41.67 11.71 2.20
C PRO A 41 -41.24 11.14 3.57
N THR A 42 -41.28 12.00 4.57
CA THR A 42 -41.45 11.69 5.99
C THR A 42 -42.79 11.02 6.28
N MET A 43 -42.80 9.87 6.96
CA MET A 43 -43.75 9.41 8.00
C MET A 43 -43.07 8.25 8.75
N ALA A 44 -42.66 8.40 10.02
CA ALA A 44 -43.46 8.21 11.24
C ALA A 44 -43.66 6.73 11.65
N ALA A 45 -42.99 6.38 12.75
CA ALA A 45 -43.29 5.41 13.81
C ALA A 45 -44.38 4.34 13.59
N GLU A 46 -44.01 3.07 13.87
CA GLU A 46 -44.76 2.15 14.76
C GLU A 46 -43.79 1.10 15.35
N GLU A 47 -43.65 1.07 16.68
CA GLU A 47 -43.45 -0.17 17.46
C GLU A 47 -44.86 -0.75 17.77
N PRO A 48 -45.08 -2.03 18.21
CA PRO A 48 -44.12 -3.02 18.71
C PRO A 48 -44.39 -4.50 18.32
N THR A 49 -43.54 -5.38 18.86
CA THR A 49 -43.82 -6.76 19.31
C THR A 49 -44.04 -7.87 18.28
N MET A 50 -43.11 -8.83 18.24
CA MET A 50 -43.29 -10.26 18.55
C MET A 50 -41.87 -10.87 18.63
N ALA A 51 -41.41 -11.26 19.82
CA ALA A 51 -41.57 -12.61 20.39
C ALA A 51 -40.26 -13.40 20.22
N ALA A 52 -39.69 -13.68 21.38
CA ALA A 52 -38.59 -14.60 21.61
C ALA A 52 -38.78 -15.93 20.88
N GLU A 53 -37.72 -16.37 20.19
CA GLU A 53 -37.23 -17.73 20.32
C GLU A 53 -35.72 -17.67 20.49
N GLU A 54 -35.27 -17.93 21.71
CA GLU A 54 -33.87 -18.22 22.01
C GLU A 54 -33.54 -19.60 21.45
N PRO A 55 -32.50 -19.78 20.61
CA PRO A 55 -31.73 -20.99 20.70
C PRO A 55 -30.72 -20.78 21.83
N THR A 56 -31.08 -21.33 22.99
CA THR A 56 -30.14 -21.70 24.03
C THR A 56 -29.12 -22.64 23.41
N MET A 57 -27.92 -22.16 23.08
CA MET A 57 -26.75 -23.01 22.91
C MET A 57 -25.63 -22.41 23.73
N ALA A 58 -25.41 -23.08 24.85
CA ALA A 58 -24.22 -23.11 25.68
C ALA A 58 -23.13 -22.10 25.31
N ALA A 59 -22.94 -21.14 26.21
CA ALA A 59 -21.59 -20.72 26.56
C ALA A 59 -20.80 -21.98 26.97
N GLU A 60 -20.20 -22.64 25.99
CA GLU A 60 -18.92 -23.29 26.23
C GLU A 60 -17.93 -22.15 26.23
N GLU A 61 -17.53 -21.72 27.43
CA GLU A 61 -16.31 -20.96 27.59
C GLU A 61 -15.24 -21.70 26.77
N PRO A 62 -14.51 -21.03 25.87
CA PRO A 62 -13.31 -21.65 25.32
C PRO A 62 -12.48 -21.92 26.56
N THR A 63 -12.37 -23.20 26.90
CA THR A 63 -11.47 -23.64 27.95
C THR A 63 -10.16 -23.01 27.56
N GLU A 64 -9.68 -22.18 28.47
CA GLU A 64 -8.36 -21.57 28.50
C GLU A 64 -7.36 -22.73 28.62
N GLU A 65 -7.30 -23.58 27.59
CA GLU A 65 -6.14 -24.38 27.28
C GLU A 65 -5.11 -23.34 26.92
N ALA A 66 -4.38 -22.94 27.97
CA ALA A 66 -3.07 -22.36 27.90
C ALA A 66 -2.44 -22.87 26.61
N MET A 67 -2.30 -21.96 25.65
CA MET A 67 -1.24 -22.07 24.67
C MET A 67 -0.03 -22.41 25.51
N ALA A 68 0.37 -23.67 25.45
CA ALA A 68 1.59 -24.09 26.08
C ALA A 68 2.61 -23.07 25.57
N GLU A 69 3.23 -22.35 26.51
CA GLU A 69 4.49 -21.69 26.24
C GLU A 69 5.48 -22.82 25.91
N GLU A 70 5.37 -23.34 24.70
CA GLU A 70 6.52 -23.84 23.98
C GLU A 70 7.51 -22.69 24.06
N PRO A 71 8.67 -22.87 24.70
CA PRO A 71 9.66 -21.81 24.77
C PRO A 71 9.88 -21.40 23.32
N MET A 72 9.65 -20.12 23.01
CA MET A 72 10.24 -19.52 21.82
C MET A 72 11.72 -19.83 21.99
N GLU A 73 12.20 -20.84 21.26
CA GLU A 73 13.61 -21.15 21.19
C GLU A 73 14.31 -19.81 20.96
N ASP A 74 15.31 -19.52 21.78
CA ASP A 74 16.16 -18.34 21.67
C ASP A 74 16.80 -18.37 20.28
N HIS A 75 16.07 -17.87 19.29
CA HIS A 75 16.51 -17.69 17.92
C HIS A 75 17.52 -16.57 18.00
N GLY A 76 18.77 -17.01 18.25
CA GLY A 76 19.97 -16.27 18.60
C GLY A 76 19.92 -14.77 18.41
N ASP A 77 20.33 -14.06 19.47
CA ASP A 77 20.82 -12.67 19.44
C ASP A 77 20.28 -11.87 18.25
N MET A 78 19.04 -11.38 18.36
CA MET A 78 18.46 -10.42 17.42
C MET A 78 19.20 -9.08 17.54
N THR A 79 20.51 -9.09 17.24
CA THR A 79 21.30 -7.89 17.08
C THR A 79 20.75 -7.20 15.84
N SER A 80 20.11 -6.05 16.09
CA SER A 80 19.69 -5.14 15.02
C SER A 80 20.88 -4.85 14.12
N VAL A 81 20.73 -5.17 12.83
CA VAL A 81 21.73 -4.90 11.81
C VAL A 81 21.73 -3.43 11.39
N GLY A 82 20.78 -2.63 11.88
CA GLY A 82 20.53 -1.27 11.41
C GLY A 82 19.96 -1.23 9.98
N ALA A 83 19.35 -0.10 9.61
CA ALA A 83 18.81 0.10 8.27
C ALA A 83 19.91 0.53 7.27
N SER A 84 20.84 -0.37 6.96
CA SER A 84 21.98 -0.09 6.06
C SER A 84 22.48 -1.31 5.31
N ALA A 85 23.16 -1.08 4.18
CA ALA A 85 23.77 -2.13 3.39
C ALA A 85 24.92 -2.83 4.12
N GLU A 86 25.80 -2.08 4.81
CA GLU A 86 26.89 -2.69 5.59
C GLU A 86 26.37 -3.53 6.75
N GLY A 87 25.32 -3.03 7.41
CA GLY A 87 24.60 -3.75 8.46
C GLY A 87 24.10 -5.10 7.98
N ALA A 88 23.31 -5.09 6.91
CA ALA A 88 22.78 -6.31 6.30
C ALA A 88 23.91 -7.27 5.84
N ALA A 89 24.95 -6.75 5.20
CA ALA A 89 26.07 -7.56 4.74
C ALA A 89 26.87 -8.19 5.88
N SER A 90 26.97 -7.51 7.03
CA SER A 90 27.74 -8.01 8.19
C SER A 90 27.22 -9.32 8.78
N VAL A 91 25.94 -9.63 8.54
CA VAL A 91 25.29 -10.89 8.93
C VAL A 91 24.93 -11.78 7.74
N GLY A 92 25.43 -11.46 6.55
CA GLY A 92 25.23 -12.27 5.34
C GLY A 92 23.88 -12.09 4.63
N LEU A 93 23.10 -11.04 4.96
CA LEU A 93 21.85 -10.72 4.27
C LEU A 93 22.11 -9.95 2.98
N THR A 94 22.61 -10.65 1.96
CA THR A 94 23.05 -10.03 0.69
C THR A 94 21.93 -9.37 -0.09
N CYS A 95 20.73 -9.98 -0.17
CA CYS A 95 19.59 -9.38 -0.86
C CYS A 95 19.16 -8.05 -0.23
N LEU A 96 19.13 -7.99 1.12
CA LEU A 96 18.81 -6.76 1.85
C LEU A 96 19.90 -5.70 1.65
N ALA A 97 21.17 -6.11 1.60
CA ALA A 97 22.27 -5.21 1.29
C ALA A 97 22.14 -4.61 -0.12
N ASP A 98 21.78 -5.43 -1.12
CA ASP A 98 21.55 -4.97 -2.49
C ASP A 98 20.36 -3.99 -2.57
N ALA A 99 19.29 -4.24 -1.81
CA ALA A 99 18.16 -3.32 -1.69
C ALA A 99 18.58 -1.95 -1.12
N TYR A 100 19.35 -1.93 -0.02
CA TYR A 100 19.89 -0.69 0.54
C TYR A 100 20.94 -0.01 -0.35
N ASN A 101 21.60 -0.75 -1.23
CA ASN A 101 22.46 -0.19 -2.29
C ASN A 101 21.67 0.35 -3.48
N GLY A 102 20.33 0.35 -3.42
CA GLY A 102 19.45 0.87 -4.47
C GLY A 102 19.36 -0.02 -5.70
N GLN A 103 19.87 -1.26 -5.65
CA GLN A 103 19.80 -2.19 -6.79
C GLN A 103 18.38 -2.66 -7.09
N MET A 104 17.46 -2.47 -6.13
CA MET A 104 16.03 -2.76 -6.27
C MET A 104 15.18 -1.49 -6.45
N GLN A 105 15.79 -0.33 -6.70
CA GLN A 105 15.05 0.90 -6.87
C GLN A 105 14.11 0.83 -8.07
N GLY A 106 12.85 1.25 -7.87
CA GLY A 106 11.77 1.14 -8.86
C GLY A 106 11.07 -0.23 -8.88
N THR A 107 11.47 -1.16 -8.00
CA THR A 107 10.71 -2.41 -7.78
C THR A 107 9.42 -2.08 -7.05
N VAL A 108 8.31 -2.63 -7.53
CA VAL A 108 7.02 -2.58 -6.85
C VAL A 108 6.78 -3.94 -6.20
N VAL A 109 6.44 -3.94 -4.91
CA VAL A 109 6.06 -5.13 -4.13
C VAL A 109 4.58 -5.00 -3.84
N SER A 110 3.77 -5.88 -4.42
CA SER A 110 2.36 -5.99 -4.09
C SER A 110 2.19 -6.76 -2.80
N MET A 111 1.37 -6.24 -1.89
CA MET A 111 1.14 -6.88 -0.60
C MET A 111 -0.31 -6.70 -0.21
N THR A 112 -0.90 -7.72 0.40
CA THR A 112 -2.25 -7.61 0.95
C THR A 112 -2.28 -8.09 2.39
N GLY A 113 -3.19 -7.54 3.17
CA GLY A 113 -3.34 -7.92 4.56
C GLY A 113 -4.63 -7.39 5.18
N PRO A 114 -4.83 -7.63 6.49
CA PRO A 114 -6.08 -7.35 7.17
C PRO A 114 -6.22 -5.89 7.64
N PHE A 115 -5.14 -5.09 7.61
CA PHE A 115 -5.18 -3.71 8.11
C PHE A 115 -5.97 -2.84 7.15
N THR A 116 -6.93 -2.13 7.69
CA THR A 116 -7.78 -1.19 6.94
C THR A 116 -7.85 0.12 7.70
N ASP A 117 -8.37 1.16 7.06
CA ASP A 117 -8.59 2.47 7.67
C ASP A 117 -7.31 3.02 8.35
N GLU A 118 -7.37 3.38 9.64
CA GLU A 118 -6.24 3.96 10.35
C GLU A 118 -5.04 3.00 10.51
N ASP A 119 -5.29 1.70 10.57
CA ASP A 119 -4.21 0.73 10.75
C ASP A 119 -3.42 0.53 9.45
N GLN A 120 -4.07 0.65 8.29
CA GLN A 120 -3.37 0.72 7.00
C GLN A 120 -2.43 1.93 6.96
N VAL A 121 -2.90 3.11 7.37
CA VAL A 121 -2.07 4.33 7.39
C VAL A 121 -0.85 4.17 8.30
N LYS A 122 -1.02 3.54 9.47
CA LYS A 122 0.09 3.25 10.40
C LYS A 122 1.08 2.27 9.77
N PHE A 123 0.56 1.25 9.09
CA PHE A 123 1.39 0.27 8.40
C PHE A 123 2.23 0.93 7.30
N GLU A 124 1.61 1.67 6.39
CA GLU A 124 2.28 2.41 5.31
C GLU A 124 3.33 3.37 5.86
N SER A 125 2.99 4.09 6.94
CA SER A 125 3.94 4.98 7.64
C SER A 125 5.13 4.21 8.24
N SER A 126 4.93 2.97 8.69
CA SER A 126 5.98 2.15 9.30
C SER A 126 6.97 1.60 8.28
N VAL A 127 6.52 1.33 7.05
CA VAL A 127 7.39 0.80 5.98
C VAL A 127 8.03 1.90 5.15
N LYS A 128 7.46 3.12 5.14
CA LYS A 128 7.99 4.25 4.39
C LYS A 128 9.51 4.51 4.56
N PRO A 129 10.12 4.42 5.76
CA PRO A 129 11.56 4.62 5.88
C PRO A 129 12.39 3.59 5.10
N PHE A 130 11.88 2.37 4.96
CA PHE A 130 12.50 1.33 4.16
C PHE A 130 12.36 1.62 2.66
N GLU A 131 11.17 2.02 2.21
CA GLU A 131 10.92 2.45 0.82
C GLU A 131 11.82 3.63 0.43
N ASP A 132 11.88 4.65 1.29
CA ASP A 132 12.69 5.85 1.06
C ASP A 132 14.20 5.50 0.98
N ALA A 133 14.66 4.50 1.76
CA ALA A 133 16.06 4.09 1.79
C ALA A 133 16.46 3.18 0.61
N THR A 134 15.54 2.33 0.13
CA THR A 134 15.83 1.30 -0.89
C THR A 134 15.35 1.68 -2.28
N GLY A 135 14.35 2.56 -2.36
CA GLY A 135 13.61 2.87 -3.58
C GLY A 135 12.62 1.80 -4.01
N ILE A 136 12.31 0.83 -3.16
CA ILE A 136 11.23 -0.14 -3.36
C ILE A 136 9.89 0.55 -3.01
N ASP A 137 8.86 0.30 -3.81
CA ASP A 137 7.48 0.78 -3.60
C ASP A 137 6.60 -0.38 -3.14
N ILE A 138 6.15 -0.37 -1.88
CA ILE A 138 5.30 -1.41 -1.29
C ILE A 138 3.85 -0.97 -1.43
N GLN A 139 3.14 -1.62 -2.34
CA GLN A 139 1.74 -1.35 -2.60
C GLN A 139 0.86 -2.26 -1.74
N TYR A 140 0.40 -1.70 -0.62
CA TYR A 140 -0.44 -2.42 0.33
C TYR A 140 -1.93 -2.30 0.01
N GLU A 141 -2.60 -3.44 -0.15
CA GLU A 141 -4.06 -3.56 -0.28
C GLU A 141 -4.65 -4.15 1.01
N GLY A 142 -5.25 -3.29 1.84
CA GLY A 142 -5.97 -3.66 3.05
C GLY A 142 -7.38 -4.19 2.78
N SER A 143 -7.76 -5.33 3.38
CA SER A 143 -9.10 -5.89 3.25
C SER A 143 -9.57 -6.64 4.50
N LYS A 144 -10.83 -6.41 4.90
CA LYS A 144 -11.50 -7.20 5.95
C LYS A 144 -11.73 -8.67 5.56
N GLU A 145 -11.69 -8.96 4.26
CA GLU A 145 -11.86 -10.30 3.68
C GLU A 145 -10.51 -10.94 3.27
N PHE A 146 -9.38 -10.44 3.80
CA PHE A 146 -8.03 -10.95 3.48
C PHE A 146 -7.96 -12.48 3.55
N GLU A 147 -8.33 -13.07 4.69
CA GLU A 147 -8.27 -14.52 4.91
C GLU A 147 -9.15 -15.32 3.95
N ALA A 148 -10.31 -14.76 3.58
CA ALA A 148 -11.22 -15.40 2.64
C ALA A 148 -10.72 -15.34 1.19
N SER A 149 -9.87 -14.36 0.86
CA SER A 149 -9.48 -14.06 -0.53
C SER A 149 -8.06 -14.48 -0.89
N ILE A 150 -7.12 -14.53 0.06
CA ILE A 150 -5.70 -14.79 -0.26
C ILE A 150 -5.48 -16.18 -0.86
N GLY A 151 -6.09 -17.22 -0.29
CA GLY A 151 -5.99 -18.59 -0.83
C GLY A 151 -6.55 -18.70 -2.24
N VAL A 152 -7.69 -18.06 -2.49
CA VAL A 152 -8.34 -18.04 -3.81
C VAL A 152 -7.46 -17.31 -4.84
N ARG A 153 -6.86 -16.17 -4.47
CA ARG A 153 -5.91 -15.43 -5.32
C ARG A 153 -4.68 -16.27 -5.66
N MET A 154 -4.12 -16.98 -4.68
CA MET A 154 -3.00 -17.90 -4.89
C MET A 154 -3.35 -19.04 -5.86
N GLU A 155 -4.51 -19.68 -5.69
CA GLU A 155 -4.99 -20.73 -6.59
C GLU A 155 -5.29 -20.20 -8.00
N ALA A 156 -5.73 -18.95 -8.11
CA ALA A 156 -5.97 -18.27 -9.38
C ALA A 156 -4.69 -17.78 -10.10
N GLY A 157 -3.53 -17.86 -9.45
CA GLY A 157 -2.26 -17.37 -10.00
C GLY A 157 -2.11 -15.85 -9.96
N ASP A 158 -2.87 -15.17 -9.10
CA ASP A 158 -2.88 -13.72 -8.87
C ASP A 158 -2.47 -13.41 -7.43
N ALA A 159 -1.45 -14.13 -6.93
CA ALA A 159 -0.93 -13.91 -5.59
C ALA A 159 -0.16 -12.57 -5.52
N PRO A 160 -0.30 -11.80 -4.43
CA PRO A 160 0.65 -10.75 -4.11
C PRO A 160 2.04 -11.33 -3.83
N ASP A 161 3.06 -10.47 -3.87
CA ASP A 161 4.48 -10.85 -3.76
C ASP A 161 4.88 -11.39 -2.37
#